data_AF-A0A432UKM8-F1
#
_entry.id   AF-A0A432UKM8-F1
#
_cell.length_a   1.000
_cell.length_b   1.000
_cell.length_c   1.000
_cell.angle_alpha   90.00
_cell.angle_beta   90.00
_cell.angle_gamma   90.00
#
_symmetry.space_group_name_H-M   'P 1'
#
loop_
_entity.id
_entity.type
_entity.pdbx_description
1 polymer ?
#
loop_
_entity_poly.entity_id
_entity_poly.type
_entity_poly.pdbx_seq_one_letter_code
_entity_poly.pdbx_strand_id
1 'polypeptide(L)' 'MTVSFRPGETEAKGVVEKVRYKIEGKDVLVTYLEGMAKGMTMRYTLIDDQTAITNLGTLKKISSNHSTTH' A
#
# COMPACT_ATOMS: atom_id res chain seq x y z
N MET A 1 -1.27 9.02 6.94
CA MET A 1 -2.27 7.96 6.69
C MET A 1 -1.55 6.63 6.70
N THR A 2 -2.08 5.63 7.40
CA THR A 2 -1.51 4.28 7.41
C THR A 2 -2.25 3.42 6.40
N VAL A 3 -1.49 2.66 5.62
CA VAL A 3 -2.00 1.64 4.70
C VAL A 3 -1.29 0.34 5.04
N SER A 4 -2.06 -0.73 5.22
CA SER A 4 -1.55 -2.09 5.41
C SER A 4 -1.67 -2.83 4.09
N PHE A 5 -0.58 -3.46 3.65
CA PHE A 5 -0.54 -4.27 2.43
C PHE A 5 -0.55 -5.75 2.82
N ARG A 6 -1.47 -6.54 2.25
CA ARG A 6 -1.65 -7.97 2.49
C ARG A 6 -1.71 -8.70 1.14
N PRO A 7 -1.48 -10.02 1.08
CA PRO A 7 -1.64 -10.76 -0.17
C PRO A 7 -3.06 -10.57 -0.76
N GLY A 8 -3.14 -9.88 -1.90
CA GLY A 8 -4.40 -9.61 -2.62
C GLY A 8 -5.29 -8.50 -2.04
N GLU A 9 -4.88 -7.82 -0.96
CA GLU A 9 -5.73 -6.84 -0.27
C GLU A 9 -4.91 -5.66 0.28
N THR A 10 -5.51 -4.47 0.29
CA THR A 10 -5.02 -3.32 1.08
C THR A 10 -6.05 -2.90 2.11
N GLU A 11 -5.58 -2.42 3.25
CA GLU A 11 -6.44 -1.81 4.26
C GLU A 11 -6.00 -0.37 4.54
N ALA A 12 -6.93 0.57 4.46
CA ALA A 12 -6.72 1.97 4.84
C ALA A 12 -7.94 2.49 5.59
N LYS A 13 -7.74 3.11 6.75
CA LYS A 13 -8.82 3.66 7.59
C LYS A 13 -9.96 2.66 7.87
N GLY A 14 -9.65 1.38 8.04
CA GLY A 14 -10.62 0.30 8.28
C GLY A 14 -11.38 -0.19 7.05
N VAL A 15 -11.07 0.33 5.86
CA VAL A 15 -11.63 -0.16 4.59
C VAL A 15 -10.65 -1.14 3.97
N VAL A 16 -11.10 -2.36 3.69
CA VAL A 16 -10.34 -3.38 2.97
C VAL A 16 -10.80 -3.39 1.52
N GLU A 17 -9.85 -3.31 0.59
CA GLU A 17 -10.11 -3.39 -0.85
C GLU A 17 -9.25 -4.50 -1.46
N LYS A 18 -9.85 -5.38 -2.27
CA LYS A 18 -9.10 -6.33 -3.11
C LYS A 18 -8.28 -5.60 -4.15
N VAL A 19 -7.03 -6.04 -4.27
CA VAL A 19 -6.06 -5.49 -5.20
C VAL A 19 -5.28 -6.60 -5.91
N ARG A 20 -4.65 -6.25 -7.03
CA ARG A 20 -3.61 -7.04 -7.66
C ARG A 20 -2.28 -6.32 -7.55
N TYR A 21 -1.26 -7.05 -7.13
CA TYR A 21 0.12 -6.57 -7.11
C TYR A 21 0.86 -6.99 -8.38
N LYS A 22 1.67 -6.08 -8.93
CA LYS A 22 2.68 -6.40 -9.95
C LYS A 22 3.99 -5.73 -9.54
N ILE A 23 5.08 -6.49 -9.59
CA ILE A 23 6.43 -6.00 -9.28
C ILE A 23 7.18 -5.78 -10.59
N GLU A 24 7.73 -4.59 -10.77
CA GLU A 24 8.53 -4.17 -11.92
C GLU A 24 9.82 -3.51 -11.42
N GLY A 25 10.85 -4.32 -11.17
CA GLY A 25 12.10 -3.85 -10.56
C GLY A 25 11.85 -3.25 -9.18
N LYS A 26 12.07 -1.94 -9.04
CA LYS A 26 11.82 -1.20 -7.78
C LYS A 26 10.38 -0.71 -7.62
N ASP A 27 9.56 -0.87 -8.64
CA ASP A 27 8.18 -0.40 -8.62
C ASP A 27 7.22 -1.52 -8.28
N VAL A 28 6.30 -1.23 -7.36
CA VAL A 28 5.16 -2.07 -7.04
C VAL A 28 3.91 -1.35 -7.53
N LEU A 29 3.23 -1.95 -8.51
CA LEU A 29 1.96 -1.47 -9.03
C LEU A 29 0.83 -2.18 -8.30
N VAL A 30 -0.06 -1.40 -7.69
CA VAL A 30 -1.22 -1.87 -6.95
C VAL A 30 -2.48 -1.48 -7.72
N THR A 31 -3.11 -2.44 -8.38
CA THR A 31 -4.36 -2.24 -9.12
C THR A 31 -5.54 -2.59 -8.24
N TYR A 32 -6.43 -1.64 -8.00
CA TYR A 32 -7.63 -1.83 -7.19
C TYR A 32 -8.74 -2.52 -8.01
N LEU A 33 -9.25 -3.63 -7.50
CA LEU A 33 -10.23 -4.47 -8.20
C LEU A 33 -11.67 -4.22 -7.73
N GLU A 34 -11.83 -3.60 -6.56
CA GLU A 34 -13.10 -3.23 -5.96
C GLU A 34 -12.97 -1.92 -5.17
N GLY A 35 -14.08 -1.49 -4.55
CA GLY A 35 -14.11 -0.27 -3.73
C GLY A 35 -14.14 1.02 -4.55
N MET A 36 -13.86 2.14 -3.89
CA MET A 36 -13.96 3.46 -4.50
C MET A 36 -12.86 3.72 -5.52
N ALA A 37 -11.71 3.05 -5.35
CA ALA A 37 -10.56 3.18 -6.24
C ALA A 37 -10.57 2.16 -7.39
N LYS A 38 -11.65 1.40 -7.60
CA LYS A 38 -11.72 0.33 -8.61
C LYS A 38 -11.25 0.79 -9.99
N GLY A 39 -10.35 0.02 -10.59
CA GLY A 39 -9.76 0.29 -11.91
C GLY A 39 -8.54 1.21 -11.86
N MET A 40 -8.28 1.88 -10.72
CA MET A 40 -7.08 2.69 -10.55
C MET A 40 -5.87 1.81 -10.25
N THR A 41 -4.70 2.24 -10.71
CA THR A 41 -3.42 1.63 -10.37
C THR A 41 -2.52 2.66 -9.69
N MET A 42 -2.09 2.36 -8.47
CA MET A 42 -1.16 3.18 -7.70
C MET A 42 0.25 2.59 -7.78
N ARG A 43 1.24 3.45 -8.05
CA ARG A 43 2.64 3.06 -8.14
C ARG A 43 3.36 3.41 -6.84
N TYR A 44 4.10 2.44 -6.33
CA TYR A 44 4.96 2.57 -5.17
C TYR A 44 6.40 2.27 -5.60
N THR A 45 7.25 3.28 -5.64
CA THR A 45 8.67 3.10 -5.94
C THR A 45 9.42 2.88 -4.64
N LEU A 46 9.92 1.67 -4.43
CA LEU A 46 10.76 1.33 -3.28
C LEU A 46 12.13 1.98 -3.46
N ILE A 47 12.53 2.82 -2.49
CA ILE A 47 13.84 3.47 -2.48
C ILE A 47 14.80 2.71 -1.57
N ASP A 48 14.28 2.13 -0.49
CA ASP A 48 14.98 1.26 0.44
C ASP A 48 13.97 0.36 1.21
N ASP A 49 14.44 -0.45 2.16
CA ASP A 49 13.61 -1.39 2.94
C ASP A 49 12.57 -0.72 3.86
N GLN A 50 12.65 0.60 4.05
CA GLN A 50 11.81 1.41 4.93
C GLN A 50 11.04 2.50 4.19
N THR A 51 11.37 2.82 2.94
CA THR A 51 10.87 4.00 2.25
C THR A 51 10.32 3.68 0.87
N ALA A 52 9.09 4.13 0.62
CA ALA A 52 8.47 4.11 -0.70
C ALA A 52 8.04 5.52 -1.14
N ILE A 53 8.20 5.83 -2.42
CA ILE A 53 7.67 7.05 -3.03
C ILE A 53 6.42 6.71 -3.83
N THR A 54 5.41 7.56 -3.69
CA THR A 54 4.17 7.47 -4.46
C THR A 54 3.83 8.82 -5.07
N ASN A 55 2.82 8.84 -5.93
CA ASN A 55 2.25 10.06 -6.51
C ASN A 55 1.69 11.00 -5.42
N LEU A 56 1.38 10.47 -4.24
CA LEU A 56 0.80 11.19 -3.11
C LEU A 56 1.84 11.61 -2.05
N GLY A 57 3.11 11.29 -2.27
CA GLY A 57 4.22 11.60 -1.36
C GLY A 57 4.98 10.36 -0.88
N THR A 58 5.83 10.58 0.11
CA THR A 58 6.74 9.55 0.67
C THR A 58 6.08 8.79 1.81
N LEU A 59 6.14 7.46 1.73
CA LEU A 59 5.69 6.54 2.77
C LEU A 59 6.90 5.99 3.52
N LYS A 60 6.74 5.83 4.84
CA LYS A 60 7.68 5.12 5.69
C LYS A 60 7.03 3.86 6.25
N LYS A 61 7.78 2.76 6.25
CA LYS A 61 7.40 1.52 6.90
C LYS A 61 7.21 1.78 8.40
N ILE A 62 6.11 1.30 8.94
CA ILE A 62 5.84 1.34 10.37
C ILE A 62 6.27 -0.01 10.92
N SER A 63 7.13 -0.02 11.94
CA SER A 63 7.53 -1.26 12.61
C SER A 63 6.32 -1.86 13.34
N SER A 64 6.19 -3.19 13.32
CA SER A 64 5.08 -3.95 13.92
C SER A 64 4.95 -3.82 15.44
N ASN A 65 5.74 -2.97 16.10
CA ASN A 65 5.64 -2.67 17.54
C ASN A 65 4.63 -1.56 17.86
N HIS A 66 3.83 -1.10 16.90
CA HIS A 66 2.68 -0.27 17.21
C HIS A 66 1.55 -1.14 17.79
N SER A 67 1.74 -1.58 19.04
CA SER A 67 0.65 -2.04 19.89
C SER A 67 -0.36 -0.91 19.98
N THR A 68 -1.43 -0.99 19.20
CA THR A 68 -2.61 -0.17 19.44
C THR A 68 -3.26 -0.71 20.71
N THR A 69 -2.83 -0.20 21.86
CA THR A 69 -3.59 -0.31 23.10
C THR A 69 -4.90 0.43 22.89
N HIS A 70 -6.00 -0.31 22.83
CA HIS A 70 -7.35 0.21 22.98
C HIS A 70 -7.61 0.60 24.45
#